data_AF-A0A368JHN2-F1
#
_entry.id   AF-A0A368JHN2-F1
#
_cell.length_a   1.000
_cell.length_b   1.000
_cell.length_c   1.000
_cell.angle_alpha   90.00
_cell.angle_beta   90.00
_cell.angle_gamma   90.00
#
_symmetry.space_group_name_H-M   'P 1'
#
loop_
_entity.id
_entity.type
_entity.pdbx_description
1 polymer ?
#
loop_
_entity_poly.entity_id
_entity_poly.type
_entity_poly.pdbx_seq_one_letter_code
_entity_poly.pdbx_strand_id
1 'polypeptide(L)'
;MASTAQLKEKIALACKLTDREQIKRMNELHQTIFRKVDKALENKNSYKLVFQEPDSSLSGQLFEFIKFEQLCCPWLNFQLNIQPGDGPITLEMGNSAETKEMVNLVMEIDKIGKPR
;
A
#
# COMPACT_ATOMS: atom_id res chain seq x y z
N MET A 1 4.98 18.37 -15.72
CA MET A 1 4.11 18.00 -14.57
C MET A 1 2.89 17.33 -15.16
N ALA A 2 2.67 16.04 -14.89
CA ALA A 2 1.49 15.33 -15.40
C ALA A 2 0.24 15.80 -14.64
N SER A 3 -0.86 16.01 -15.35
CA SER A 3 -2.12 16.43 -14.74
C SER A 3 -2.70 15.28 -13.89
N THR A 4 -3.32 15.60 -12.76
CA THR A 4 -3.97 14.62 -11.86
C THR A 4 -4.97 13.72 -12.59
N ALA A 5 -5.59 14.21 -13.66
CA ALA A 5 -6.48 13.42 -14.53
C ALA A 5 -5.73 12.30 -15.29
N GLN A 6 -4.52 12.58 -15.78
CA GLN A 6 -3.68 11.62 -16.51
C GLN A 6 -3.14 10.53 -15.57
N LEU A 7 -2.86 10.85 -14.30
CA LEU A 7 -2.50 9.84 -13.30
C LEU A 7 -3.69 8.92 -12.98
N LYS A 8 -4.90 9.48 -12.81
CA LYS A 8 -6.11 8.68 -12.55
C LYS A 8 -6.42 7.71 -13.68
N GLU A 9 -6.25 8.14 -14.93
CA GLU A 9 -6.47 7.28 -16.10
C GLU A 9 -5.44 6.15 -16.18
N LYS A 10 -4.16 6.42 -15.90
CA LYS A 10 -3.11 5.40 -15.77
C LYS A 10 -3.38 4.40 -14.64
N ILE A 11 -3.91 4.88 -13.50
CA ILE A 11 -4.31 4.05 -12.37
C ILE A 11 -5.51 3.15 -12.73
N ALA A 12 -6.53 3.70 -13.39
CA ALA A 12 -7.70 2.95 -13.85
C ALA A 12 -7.33 1.89 -14.90
N LEU A 13 -6.34 2.17 -15.76
CA LEU A 13 -5.79 1.22 -16.72
C LEU A 13 -4.89 0.16 -16.06
N ALA A 14 -4.22 0.50 -14.97
CA ALA A 14 -3.40 -0.45 -14.23
C ALA A 14 -4.28 -1.47 -13.50
N CYS A 15 -5.37 -1.03 -12.86
CA CYS A 15 -6.18 -1.94 -12.07
C CYS A 15 -7.07 -2.84 -12.93
N LYS A 16 -6.62 -4.08 -13.12
CA LYS A 16 -7.31 -5.13 -13.89
C LYS A 16 -8.37 -5.90 -13.08
N LEU A 17 -8.68 -5.46 -11.86
CA LEU A 17 -9.64 -6.15 -10.98
C LEU A 17 -11.06 -5.96 -11.52
N THR A 18 -11.58 -7.01 -12.15
CA THR A 18 -12.94 -7.06 -12.71
C THR A 18 -13.88 -7.94 -11.89
N ASP A 19 -13.33 -8.77 -11.01
CA ASP A 19 -14.08 -9.69 -10.17
C ASP A 19 -14.49 -9.06 -8.84
N ARG A 20 -15.79 -9.15 -8.51
CA ARG A 20 -16.38 -8.55 -7.31
C ARG A 20 -15.83 -9.13 -6.00
N GLU A 21 -15.48 -10.42 -5.98
CA GLU A 21 -14.91 -11.05 -4.79
C GLU A 21 -13.46 -10.60 -4.56
N GLN A 22 -12.70 -10.41 -5.63
CA GLN A 22 -11.34 -9.86 -5.54
C GLN A 22 -11.35 -8.41 -5.04
N ILE A 23 -12.29 -7.59 -5.51
CA ILE A 23 -12.48 -6.21 -5.02
C ILE A 23 -12.83 -6.21 -3.53
N LYS A 24 -13.74 -7.10 -3.11
CA LYS A 24 -14.14 -7.22 -1.71
C LYS A 24 -12.97 -7.63 -0.82
N ARG A 25 -12.23 -8.68 -1.20
CA ARG A 25 -11.06 -9.17 -0.47
C ARG A 25 -9.95 -8.12 -0.40
N MET A 26 -9.70 -7.40 -1.49
CA MET A 26 -8.73 -6.29 -1.50
C MET A 26 -9.14 -5.20 -0.50
N ASN A 27 -10.40 -4.76 -0.52
CA ASN A 27 -10.90 -3.73 0.41
C ASN A 27 -10.80 -4.18 1.88
N GLU A 28 -11.14 -5.43 2.17
CA GLU A 28 -11.01 -6.01 3.51
C GLU A 28 -9.54 -6.07 3.96
N LEU A 29 -8.64 -6.46 3.06
CA LEU A 29 -7.21 -6.54 3.33
C LEU A 29 -6.59 -5.16 3.54
N HIS A 30 -6.95 -4.16 2.71
CA HIS A 30 -6.57 -2.76 2.87
C HIS A 30 -7.01 -2.22 4.23
N GLN A 31 -8.29 -2.41 4.60
CA GLN A 31 -8.80 -1.96 5.89
C GLN A 31 -8.10 -2.65 7.06
N THR A 32 -7.83 -3.95 6.95
CA THR A 32 -7.18 -4.72 8.01
C THR A 32 -5.74 -4.27 8.22
N ILE A 33 -4.98 -4.12 7.13
CA ILE A 33 -3.58 -3.69 7.20
C ILE A 33 -3.49 -2.23 7.66
N PHE A 34 -4.29 -1.32 7.10
CA PHE A 34 -4.21 0.11 7.45
C PHE A 34 -4.64 0.41 8.88
N ARG A 35 -5.53 -0.41 9.47
CA ARG A 35 -5.87 -0.32 10.90
C ARG A 35 -4.72 -0.72 11.82
N LYS A 36 -3.78 -1.54 11.34
CA LYS A 36 -2.61 -1.99 12.09
C LYS A 36 -1.40 -1.07 11.91
N VAL A 37 -1.49 -0.06 11.04
CA VAL A 37 -0.39 0.88 10.82
C VAL A 37 -0.26 1.80 12.03
N ASP A 38 0.85 1.71 12.73
CA ASP A 38 1.20 2.66 13.80
C ASP A 38 1.58 4.03 13.24
N LYS A 39 2.35 4.03 12.15
CA LYS A 39 2.83 5.27 11.54
C LYS A 39 3.00 5.15 10.03
N ALA A 40 2.47 6.12 9.31
CA ALA A 40 2.81 6.36 7.92
C ALA A 40 3.85 7.48 7.83
N LEU A 41 5.00 7.17 7.24
CA LEU A 41 6.10 8.10 7.00
C LEU A 41 6.15 8.44 5.50
N GLU A 42 6.06 9.73 5.20
CA GLU A 42 6.27 10.22 3.85
C GLU A 42 7.76 10.44 3.61
N ASN A 43 8.32 9.75 2.59
CA ASN A 43 9.67 9.97 2.12
C ASN A 43 9.65 10.76 0.80
N LYS A 44 10.83 11.17 0.32
CA LYS A 44 10.95 11.92 -0.95
C LYS A 44 10.29 11.21 -2.14
N ASN A 45 10.46 9.88 -2.22
CA ASN A 45 10.08 9.07 -3.39
C ASN A 45 9.16 7.88 -3.05
N SER A 46 8.69 7.77 -1.81
CA SER A 46 7.97 6.60 -1.31
C SER A 46 7.13 6.94 -0.08
N TYR A 47 6.24 6.03 0.29
CA TYR A 47 5.59 6.01 1.59
C TYR A 47 6.03 4.78 2.36
N LYS A 48 6.35 4.94 3.64
CA LYS A 48 6.73 3.85 4.54
C LYS A 48 5.69 3.69 5.64
N LEU A 49 5.03 2.55 5.66
CA LEU A 49 4.16 2.13 6.74
C LEU A 49 4.99 1.38 7.78
N VAL A 50 4.82 1.74 9.04
CA VAL A 50 5.53 1.14 10.18
C VAL A 50 4.50 0.45 11.07
N PHE A 51 4.80 -0.79 11.41
CA PHE A 51 4.05 -1.66 12.31
C PHE A 51 4.96 -2.00 13.49
N GLN A 52 4.74 -1.38 14.64
CA GLN A 52 5.60 -1.48 15.84
C GLN A 52 5.45 -2.81 16.57
N GLU A 53 4.22 -3.30 16.69
CA GLU A 53 3.90 -4.55 17.38
C GLU A 53 3.20 -5.52 16.43
N PRO A 54 3.94 -6.10 15.46
CA PRO A 54 3.37 -6.96 14.44
C PRO A 54 2.85 -8.27 15.06
N ASP A 55 1.57 -8.58 14.85
CA ASP A 55 1.07 -9.93 15.15
C ASP A 55 1.63 -10.98 14.17
N SER A 56 1.58 -12.25 14.58
CA SER A 56 2.14 -13.37 13.79
C SER A 56 1.48 -13.56 12.41
N SER A 57 0.31 -12.98 12.18
CA SER A 57 -0.41 -13.05 10.91
C SER A 57 -0.13 -11.87 9.97
N LEU A 58 0.45 -10.78 10.48
CA LEU A 58 0.64 -9.54 9.73
C LEU A 58 1.57 -9.73 8.53
N SER A 59 2.67 -10.49 8.69
CA SER A 59 3.61 -10.76 7.60
C SER A 59 2.92 -11.47 6.43
N GLY A 60 2.09 -12.48 6.71
CA GLY A 60 1.28 -13.17 5.71
C GLY A 60 0.29 -12.23 5.00
N GLN A 61 -0.40 -11.38 5.75
CA GLN A 61 -1.33 -10.39 5.20
C GLN A 61 -0.62 -9.37 4.30
N LEU A 62 0.55 -8.88 4.70
CA LEU A 62 1.36 -7.96 3.90
C LEU A 62 1.85 -8.62 2.60
N PHE A 63 2.25 -9.90 2.65
CA PHE A 63 2.61 -10.64 1.44
C PHE A 63 1.42 -10.87 0.50
N GLU A 64 0.23 -11.19 1.03
CA GLU A 64 -0.99 -11.27 0.20
C GLU A 64 -1.31 -9.93 -0.45
N PHE A 65 -1.20 -8.84 0.31
CA PHE A 65 -1.44 -7.50 -0.18
C PHE A 65 -0.49 -7.14 -1.32
N ILE A 66 0.81 -7.36 -1.15
CA ILE A 66 1.79 -7.12 -2.20
C ILE A 66 1.46 -7.94 -3.46
N LYS A 67 1.04 -9.21 -3.31
CA LYS A 67 0.64 -10.04 -4.46
C LYS A 67 -0.56 -9.46 -5.20
N PHE A 68 -1.59 -9.02 -4.48
CA PHE A 68 -2.77 -8.38 -5.09
C PHE A 68 -2.40 -7.09 -5.80
N GLU A 69 -1.61 -6.24 -5.14
CA GLU A 69 -1.17 -4.97 -5.71
C GLU A 69 -0.25 -5.16 -6.91
N GLN A 70 0.59 -6.19 -6.97
CA GLN A 70 1.38 -6.48 -8.17
C GLN A 70 0.51 -6.86 -9.37
N LEU A 71 -0.67 -7.45 -9.14
CA LEU A 71 -1.64 -7.76 -10.20
C LEU A 71 -2.39 -6.51 -10.68
N CYS A 72 -2.78 -5.61 -9.77
CA CYS A 72 -3.50 -4.36 -10.07
C CYS A 72 -2.55 -3.18 -10.42
N CYS A 73 -1.28 -3.22 -10.01
CA CYS A 73 -0.31 -2.14 -10.14
C CYS A 73 1.10 -2.73 -10.38
N PRO A 74 1.39 -3.27 -11.59
CA PRO A 74 2.67 -3.92 -11.89
C PRO A 74 3.88 -2.96 -11.87
N TRP A 75 3.63 -1.65 -11.89
CA TRP A 75 4.62 -0.59 -11.80
C TRP A 75 5.03 -0.27 -10.35
N LEU A 76 4.26 -0.71 -9.36
CA LEU A 76 4.46 -0.34 -7.97
C LEU A 76 5.59 -1.17 -7.34
N ASN A 77 6.61 -0.47 -6.85
CA ASN A 77 7.70 -1.08 -6.10
C ASN A 77 7.33 -1.22 -4.62
N PHE A 78 7.64 -2.38 -4.06
CA PHE A 78 7.44 -2.68 -2.63
C PHE A 78 8.76 -3.11 -2.00
N GLN A 79 9.04 -2.60 -0.81
CA GLN A 79 10.11 -3.10 0.05
C GLN A 79 9.51 -3.47 1.41
N LEU A 80 9.47 -4.77 1.69
CA LEU A 80 9.06 -5.30 2.99
C LEU A 80 10.31 -5.62 3.80
N ASN A 81 10.44 -5.02 4.97
CA ASN A 81 11.54 -5.27 5.89
C ASN A 81 10.99 -5.73 7.24
N ILE A 82 11.39 -6.93 7.64
CA ILE A 82 11.00 -7.59 8.89
C ILE A 82 12.24 -7.58 9.79
N GLN A 83 12.17 -6.86 10.91
CA GLN A 83 13.28 -6.80 11.85
C GLN A 83 13.37 -8.08 12.71
N PRO A 84 14.57 -8.46 13.19
CA PRO A 84 14.74 -9.65 14.02
C PRO A 84 14.01 -9.53 15.36
N GLY A 85 13.56 -10.68 15.90
CA GLY A 85 12.80 -10.75 17.15
C GLY A 85 11.38 -10.20 16.98
N ASP A 86 10.88 -9.53 18.02
CA ASP A 86 9.60 -8.78 17.99
C ASP A 86 9.79 -7.35 17.46
N GLY A 87 10.78 -7.16 16.58
CA GLY A 87 11.07 -5.88 15.97
C GLY A 87 9.99 -5.42 14.98
N PRO A 88 9.98 -4.14 14.62
CA PRO A 88 8.94 -3.59 13.77
C PRO A 88 8.99 -4.18 12.35
N ILE A 89 7.82 -4.33 11.74
CA ILE A 89 7.71 -4.56 10.30
C ILE A 89 7.54 -3.21 9.61
N THR A 90 8.22 -3.03 8.49
CA THR A 90 8.05 -1.84 7.65
C THR A 90 7.74 -2.23 6.22
N LEU A 91 6.73 -1.58 5.65
CA LEU A 91 6.36 -1.71 4.23
C LEU A 91 6.57 -0.36 3.55
N GLU A 92 7.51 -0.31 2.62
CA GLU A 92 7.76 0.86 1.79
C GLU A 92 7.18 0.66 0.39
N MET A 93 6.51 1.69 -0.12
CA MET A 93 5.77 1.68 -1.38
C MET A 93 6.21 2.85 -2.25
N GLY A 94 6.63 2.55 -3.48
CA GLY A 94 7.17 3.51 -4.43
C GLY A 94 8.70 3.59 -4.39
N ASN A 95 9.28 4.05 -5.52
CA ASN A 95 10.72 4.22 -5.69
C ASN A 95 11.09 5.51 -6.44
N SER A 96 10.10 6.32 -6.81
CA SER A 96 10.24 7.60 -7.51
C SER A 96 9.11 8.56 -7.10
N ALA A 97 9.32 9.86 -7.29
CA ALA A 97 8.30 10.88 -7.00
C ALA A 97 6.98 10.62 -7.75
N GLU A 98 7.03 10.17 -9.01
CA GLU A 98 5.83 9.83 -9.79
C GLU A 98 5.07 8.65 -9.15
N THR A 99 5.78 7.55 -8.82
CA THR A 99 5.14 6.39 -8.19
C THR A 99 4.59 6.71 -6.81
N LYS A 100 5.23 7.62 -6.06
CA LYS A 100 4.75 8.09 -4.76
C LYS A 100 3.41 8.80 -4.89
N GLU A 101 3.28 9.72 -5.85
CA GLU A 101 2.00 10.40 -6.10
C GLU A 101 0.89 9.41 -6.47
N MET A 102 1.22 8.41 -7.30
CA MET A 102 0.27 7.34 -7.64
C MET A 102 -0.12 6.49 -6.42
N VAL A 103 0.83 6.15 -5.54
CA VAL A 103 0.55 5.44 -4.28
C VAL A 103 -0.42 6.24 -3.42
N ASN A 104 -0.21 7.54 -3.26
CA ASN A 104 -1.11 8.36 -2.45
C ASN A 104 -2.54 8.38 -3.03
N LEU A 105 -2.67 8.45 -4.35
CA LEU A 105 -3.96 8.45 -5.04
C LEU A 105 -4.70 7.09 -4.95
N VAL A 106 -3.97 5.98 -4.98
CA VAL A 106 -4.54 4.62 -4.96
C VAL A 106 -4.83 4.15 -3.53
N MET A 107 -3.84 4.32 -2.65
CA MET A 107 -3.87 3.81 -1.29
C MET A 107 -4.47 4.79 -0.29
N GLU A 108 -4.77 6.03 -0.71
CA GLU A 108 -5.30 7.09 0.14
C GLU A 108 -4.51 7.24 1.45
N ILE A 109 -3.17 7.26 1.36
CA ILE A 109 -2.26 7.24 2.53
C ILE A 109 -2.58 8.39 3.50
N ASP A 110 -3.04 9.54 2.99
CA ASP A 110 -3.54 10.68 3.77
C ASP A 110 -4.68 10.37 4.76
N LYS A 111 -5.36 9.23 4.58
CA LYS A 111 -6.46 8.75 5.44
C LYS A 111 -6.01 7.73 6.47
N ILE A 112 -4.78 7.21 6.39
CA ILE A 112 -4.24 6.27 7.37
C ILE A 112 -4.01 7.02 8.69
N GLY A 113 -4.65 6.57 9.76
CA GLY A 113 -4.56 7.19 11.09
C GLY A 113 -5.57 8.31 11.39
N LYS A 114 -6.50 8.64 10.48
CA LYS A 114 -7.65 9.50 10.81
C LYS A 114 -8.87 8.64 11.12
N PRO A 115 -9.54 8.82 12.29
CA PRO A 115 -10.82 8.18 12.52
C PRO A 115 -11.82 8.64 11.46
N ARG A 116 -12.49 7.67 10.84
CA ARG A 116 -13.53 7.90 9.84
C ARG A 116 -14.85 8.25 10.51
#